data_AF-A0A7C7SPL3-F1
#
_entry.id   AF-A0A7C7SPL3-F1
#
_cell.length_a   1.000
_cell.length_b   1.000
_cell.length_c   1.000
_cell.angle_alpha   90.00
_cell.angle_beta   90.00
_cell.angle_gamma   90.00
#
_symmetry.space_group_name_H-M   'P 1'
#
loop_
_entity.id
_entity.type
_entity.pdbx_description
1 polymer ?
#
loop_
_entity_poly.entity_id
_entity_poly.type
_entity_poly.pdbx_seq_one_letter_code
_entity_poly.pdbx_strand_id
1 'polypeptide(L)'
;MFERCDFLMGAGHSVVIVIPATLPDAETYTVSVNNEYIRFKAGYEDIAEMAYPGGEIFERIANNTQIGLVEYEGGDLPPHITNVAYVEVRRSLS
;
A
#
# COMPACT_ATOMS: atom_id res chain seq x y z
N MET A 1 -6.63 8.82 -8.04
CA MET A 1 -6.80 9.20 -6.62
C MET A 1 -7.86 8.30 -6.00
N PHE A 2 -7.63 7.75 -4.81
CA PHE A 2 -8.55 6.82 -4.14
C PHE A 2 -8.58 7.09 -2.62
N GLU A 3 -9.67 6.70 -1.96
CA GLU A 3 -9.92 7.03 -0.54
C GLU A 3 -9.88 5.83 0.41
N ARG A 4 -9.75 4.63 -0.14
CA ARG A 4 -9.67 3.36 0.61
C ARG A 4 -8.74 2.39 -0.10
N CYS A 5 -8.17 1.46 0.64
CA CYS A 5 -7.49 0.28 0.12
C CYS A 5 -7.81 -0.90 1.03
N ASP A 6 -7.69 -2.11 0.47
CA ASP A 6 -7.86 -3.35 1.21
C ASP A 6 -6.52 -4.09 1.34
N PHE A 7 -6.44 -5.05 2.26
CA PHE A 7 -5.22 -5.79 2.53
C PHE A 7 -5.49 -7.30 2.43
N LEU A 8 -4.70 -7.99 1.62
CA LEU A 8 -4.68 -9.45 1.58
C LEU A 8 -3.58 -9.97 2.49
N MET A 9 -3.99 -10.64 3.56
CA MET A 9 -3.10 -11.11 4.62
C MET A 9 -2.66 -12.55 4.33
N GLY A 10 -1.35 -12.75 4.17
CA GLY A 10 -0.76 -14.07 3.96
C GLY A 10 -0.17 -14.67 5.25
N ALA A 11 0.64 -15.71 5.09
CA ALA A 11 1.40 -16.26 6.21
C ALA A 11 2.55 -15.33 6.63
N GLY A 12 2.90 -15.31 7.93
CA GLY A 12 4.03 -14.55 8.45
C GLY A 12 3.89 -13.04 8.22
N HIS A 13 4.86 -12.42 7.55
CA HIS A 13 4.83 -10.99 7.21
C HIS A 13 4.33 -10.70 5.79
N SER A 14 3.78 -11.70 5.10
CA SER A 14 3.23 -11.50 3.76
C SER A 14 1.94 -10.67 3.84
N VAL A 15 1.91 -9.59 3.07
CA VAL A 15 0.77 -8.70 2.89
C VAL A 15 0.82 -8.11 1.48
N VAL A 16 -0.34 -7.99 0.85
CA VAL A 16 -0.52 -7.31 -0.44
C VAL A 16 -1.58 -6.23 -0.26
N ILE A 17 -1.37 -5.06 -0.86
CA ILE A 17 -2.34 -3.97 -0.81
C ILE A 17 -3.17 -4.00 -2.10
N VAL A 18 -4.49 -3.99 -1.94
CA VAL A 18 -5.45 -3.92 -3.05
C VAL A 18 -5.89 -2.46 -3.21
N ILE A 19 -5.64 -1.91 -4.39
CA ILE A 19 -5.94 -0.52 -4.75
C ILE A 19 -7.21 -0.51 -5.60
N PRO A 20 -8.27 0.23 -5.21
CA PRO A 20 -9.55 0.20 -5.91
C PRO A 20 -9.58 1.10 -7.16
N ALA A 21 -8.45 1.25 -7.83
CA ALA A 21 -8.23 2.16 -8.94
C ALA A 21 -6.99 1.75 -9.75
N THR A 22 -6.93 2.17 -11.01
CA THR A 22 -5.71 2.17 -11.81
C THR A 22 -4.75 3.25 -11.29
N LEU A 23 -3.50 2.87 -11.08
CA LEU A 23 -2.42 3.77 -10.66
C LEU A 23 -1.89 4.57 -11.87
N PRO A 24 -1.47 5.83 -11.67
CA PRO A 24 -0.81 6.59 -12.72
C PRO A 24 0.58 6.00 -13.00
N ASP A 25 0.98 6.00 -14.27
CA ASP A 25 2.29 5.49 -14.68
C ASP A 25 3.43 6.27 -14.01
N ALA A 26 4.37 5.55 -13.41
CA ALA A 26 5.51 6.11 -12.70
C ALA A 26 6.68 5.13 -12.66
N GLU A 27 7.90 5.66 -12.68
CA GLU A 27 9.12 4.86 -12.54
C GLU A 27 9.20 4.14 -11.19
N THR A 28 8.59 4.72 -10.15
CA THR A 28 8.61 4.18 -8.79
C THR A 28 7.31 4.49 -8.06
N TYR A 29 6.88 3.54 -7.22
CA TYR A 29 5.83 3.75 -6.24
C TYR A 29 6.41 3.68 -4.83
N THR A 30 5.87 4.50 -3.93
CA THR A 30 6.23 4.47 -2.50
C THR A 30 4.97 4.36 -1.65
N VAL A 31 5.00 3.47 -0.67
CA VAL A 31 4.00 3.36 0.38
C VAL A 31 4.65 3.83 1.68
N SER A 32 4.26 5.01 2.15
CA SER A 32 4.70 5.52 3.45
C SER A 32 3.68 5.15 4.52
N VAL A 33 4.11 4.51 5.61
CA VAL A 33 3.22 4.04 6.69
C VAL A 33 3.65 4.51 8.06
N ASN A 34 2.69 4.84 8.91
CA ASN A 34 2.85 4.80 10.37
C ASN A 34 1.71 3.95 10.95
N ASN A 35 1.47 3.97 12.27
CA ASN A 35 0.43 3.14 12.87
C ASN A 35 -1.01 3.65 12.64
N GLU A 36 -1.20 4.84 12.07
CA GLU A 36 -2.50 5.50 11.92
C GLU A 36 -2.89 5.74 10.46
N TYR A 37 -1.91 6.08 9.62
CA TYR A 37 -2.09 6.50 8.23
C TYR A 37 -1.17 5.72 7.29
N ILE A 38 -1.68 5.54 6.08
CA ILE A 38 -0.96 5.03 4.92
C ILE A 38 -1.06 6.05 3.79
N ARG A 39 0.07 6.33 3.14
CA ARG A 39 0.20 7.26 2.03
C ARG A 39 0.83 6.56 0.83
N PHE A 40 0.31 6.85 -0.35
CA PHE A 40 0.76 6.31 -1.62
C PHE A 40 1.31 7.43 -2.49
N LYS A 41 2.47 7.19 -3.09
CA LYS A 41 3.12 8.06 -4.06
C LYS A 41 3.41 7.36 -5.37
N ALA A 42 3.28 8.09 -6.47
CA ALA A 42 3.75 7.72 -7.79
C ALA A 42 4.82 8.74 -8.22
N GLY A 43 6.08 8.33 -8.22
CA GLY A 43 7.22 9.26 -8.33
C GLY A 43 7.19 10.32 -7.22
N TYR A 44 6.98 11.59 -7.60
CA TYR A 44 6.91 12.72 -6.67
C TYR A 44 5.48 13.12 -6.28
N GLU A 45 4.47 12.51 -6.89
CA GLU A 45 3.06 12.87 -6.68
C GLU A 45 2.44 12.04 -5.54
N ASP A 46 1.82 12.72 -4.57
CA ASP A 46 0.96 12.09 -3.56
C ASP A 46 -0.39 11.73 -4.22
N ILE A 47 -0.68 10.44 -4.36
CA ILE A 47 -1.87 9.95 -5.09
C ILE A 47 -3.00 9.50 -4.18
N ALA A 48 -2.69 9.20 -2.91
CA ALA A 48 -3.68 8.90 -1.87
C ALA A 48 -3.05 8.98 -0.46
N GLU A 49 -3.84 9.37 0.52
CA GLU A 49 -3.52 9.30 1.94
C GLU A 49 -4.80 9.00 2.71
N MET A 50 -4.77 7.99 3.58
CA MET A 50 -5.94 7.59 4.34
C MET A 50 -5.55 7.02 5.70
N ALA A 51 -6.48 7.09 6.65
CA ALA A 51 -6.38 6.32 7.88
C ALA A 51 -6.59 4.83 7.57
N TYR A 52 -5.93 3.96 8.34
CA TYR A 52 -6.11 2.51 8.24
C TYR A 52 -6.01 1.86 9.62
N PRO A 53 -6.39 0.59 9.79
CA PRO A 53 -6.46 -0.04 11.11
C PRO A 53 -5.13 -0.14 11.88
N GLY A 54 -3.98 0.02 11.22
CA GLY A 54 -2.67 -0.09 11.87
C GLY A 54 -2.39 -1.50 12.42
N GLY A 55 -1.65 -1.56 13.54
CA GLY A 55 -1.42 -2.78 14.32
C GLY A 55 -0.70 -3.86 13.52
N GLU A 56 -1.32 -5.03 13.38
CA GLU A 56 -0.74 -6.14 12.62
C GLU A 56 -0.45 -5.77 11.15
N ILE A 57 -1.31 -4.96 10.53
CA ILE A 57 -1.10 -4.50 9.15
C ILE A 57 0.15 -3.62 9.09
N PHE A 58 0.30 -2.69 10.04
CA PHE A 58 1.50 -1.85 10.16
C PHE A 58 2.76 -2.70 10.30
N GLU A 59 2.77 -3.64 11.25
CA GLU A 59 3.92 -4.50 11.51
C GLU A 59 4.32 -5.30 10.27
N ARG A 60 3.35 -5.86 9.55
CA ARG A 60 3.64 -6.61 8.32
C ARG A 60 4.21 -5.71 7.24
N ILE A 61 3.62 -4.54 6.98
CA ILE A 61 4.15 -3.61 5.97
C ILE A 61 5.56 -3.15 6.36
N ALA A 62 5.75 -2.72 7.61
CA ALA A 62 7.00 -2.17 8.12
C ALA A 62 8.17 -3.18 8.15
N ASN A 63 7.88 -4.49 8.16
CA ASN A 63 8.89 -5.54 8.06
C ASN A 63 9.33 -5.86 6.62
N ASN A 64 8.78 -5.19 5.60
CA ASN A 64 9.15 -5.38 4.21
C ASN A 64 9.82 -4.13 3.64
N THR A 65 10.83 -4.29 2.79
CA THR A 65 11.44 -3.18 2.03
C THR A 65 10.60 -2.77 0.81
N GLN A 66 9.83 -3.72 0.28
CA GLN A 66 8.93 -3.55 -0.84
C GLN A 66 7.63 -4.31 -0.60
N ILE A 67 6.53 -3.81 -1.14
CA ILE A 67 5.21 -4.43 -1.00
C ILE A 67 4.51 -4.52 -2.36
N GLY A 68 3.78 -5.62 -2.56
CA GLY A 68 2.95 -5.81 -3.75
C GLY A 68 1.69 -4.97 -3.68
N LEU A 69 1.37 -4.33 -4.80
CA LEU A 69 0.12 -3.63 -5.07
C LEU A 69 -0.67 -4.40 -6.12
N VAL A 70 -1.98 -4.45 -5.96
CA VAL A 70 -2.91 -5.04 -6.94
C VAL A 70 -3.99 -4.02 -7.24
N GLU A 71 -4.02 -3.51 -8.48
CA GLU A 71 -5.09 -2.65 -8.98
C GLU A 71 -6.35 -3.49 -9.24
N TYR A 72 -7.48 -3.08 -8.66
CA TYR A 72 -8.74 -3.79 -8.73
C TYR A 72 -9.93 -2.82 -8.75
N GLU A 73 -10.45 -2.53 -9.94
CA GLU A 73 -11.60 -1.63 -10.13
C GLU A 73 -12.96 -2.34 -10.07
N GLY A 74 -12.97 -3.61 -9.67
CA GLY A 74 -14.14 -4.49 -9.66
C GLY A 74 -14.02 -5.66 -10.65
N GLY A 75 -14.79 -6.72 -10.41
CA GLY A 75 -14.78 -7.94 -11.22
C GLY A 75 -13.92 -9.04 -10.60
N ASP A 76 -13.10 -9.69 -11.41
CA ASP A 76 -12.19 -10.73 -10.92
C ASP A 76 -10.87 -10.10 -10.45
N LEU A 77 -10.43 -10.47 -9.24
CA LEU A 77 -9.15 -10.03 -8.70
C LEU A 77 -8.00 -10.58 -9.56
N PRO A 78 -7.03 -9.75 -10.00
CA PRO A 78 -5.88 -10.23 -10.75
C PRO A 78 -5.11 -11.33 -10.00
N PRO A 79 -4.66 -12.40 -10.71
CA PRO A 79 -3.93 -13.50 -10.08
C PRO A 79 -2.45 -13.17 -9.80
N HIS A 80 -2.04 -11.92 -9.98
CA HIS A 80 -0.66 -11.47 -9.87
C HIS A 80 -0.59 -10.05 -9.31
N ILE A 81 0.58 -9.69 -8.78
CA ILE A 81 0.91 -8.32 -8.36
C ILE A 81 1.00 -7.44 -9.61
N THR A 82 0.26 -6.33 -9.66
CA THR A 82 0.29 -5.42 -10.81
C THR A 82 1.42 -4.41 -10.70
N ASN A 83 1.75 -3.98 -9.47
CA ASN A 83 2.83 -3.04 -9.20
C ASN A 83 3.58 -3.38 -7.90
N VAL A 84 4.81 -2.91 -7.76
CA VAL A 84 5.60 -3.03 -6.52
C VAL A 84 5.95 -1.63 -6.03
N ALA A 85 5.77 -1.40 -4.72
CA ALA A 85 6.12 -0.14 -4.09
C ALA A 85 7.21 -0.32 -3.03
N TYR A 86 8.09 0.67 -2.90
CA TYR A 86 9.02 0.76 -1.78
C TYR A 86 8.28 1.14 -0.50
N VAL A 87 8.70 0.58 0.63
CA VAL A 87 8.11 0.91 1.94
C VAL A 87 8.94 1.98 2.63
N GLU A 88 8.27 3.01 3.11
CA GLU A 88 8.85 4.08 3.95
C GLU A 88 8.14 4.10 5.31
N VAL A 89 8.82 3.65 6.36
CA VAL A 89 8.26 3.67 7.72
C VAL A 89 8.46 5.05 8.34
N ARG A 90 7.37 5.73 8.67
CA ARG A 90 7.36 7.03 9.34
C ARG A 90 7.18 6.88 10.85
N ARG A 91 7.92 7.68 11.62
CA ARG A 91 7.71 7.80 13.07
C ARG A 91 6.47 8.67 13.31
N SER A 92 5.56 8.24 14.18
CA SER A 92 4.56 9.16 14.72
C SER A 92 5.28 10.19 15.58
N LEU A 93 4.97 11.48 15.40
CA LEU A 93 5.39 12.50 16.34
C LEU A 93 4.54 12.30 17.61
N SER A 94 5.15 11.77 18.66
CA SER A 94 4.58 11.67 20.00
C SER A 94 4.28 13.03 20.59
#